data_AF-A0A5R2N3G8-F1
#
_entry.id   AF-A0A5R2N3G8-F1
#
_cell.length_a   1.000
_cell.length_b   1.000
_cell.length_c   1.000
_cell.angle_alpha   90.00
_cell.angle_beta   90.00
_cell.angle_gamma   90.00
#
_symmetry.space_group_name_H-M   'P 1'
#
loop_
_entity.id
_entity.type
_entity.pdbx_description
1 polymer ?
#
loop_
_entity_poly.entity_id
_entity_poly.type
_entity_poly.pdbx_seq_one_letter_code
_entity_poly.pdbx_strand_id
1 'polypeptide(L)'
;KEYAHLDMALINSADARQLDRYAQRLSEIYEMPPVLRRKDVSETVSGPLALLNAVFATGRKGLTMQRYKGLGEMNAEQLWETTLDPNVRSLLQVKVNDATDADSLFSRLMGDEVEPRREFIQDNALSVANLDI
;
A
#
# COMPACT_ATOMS: atom_id res chain seq x y z
N LYS A 1 14.99 16.63 19.61
CA LYS A 1 15.71 16.22 18.38
C LYS A 1 15.95 14.74 18.49
N GLU A 2 15.22 13.94 17.71
CA GLU A 2 15.53 12.51 17.59
C GLU A 2 16.88 12.38 16.88
N TYR A 3 17.78 11.60 17.46
CA TYR A 3 19.06 11.24 16.85
C TYR A 3 19.02 9.74 16.56
N ALA A 4 19.41 9.36 15.34
CA ALA A 4 19.60 7.96 14.99
C ALA A 4 21.08 7.61 15.21
N HIS A 5 21.35 6.60 16.02
CA HIS A 5 22.69 6.04 16.19
C HIS A 5 22.90 4.92 15.19
N LEU A 6 23.82 5.10 14.24
CA LEU A 6 24.21 4.07 13.28
C LEU A 6 25.41 3.31 13.86
N ASP A 7 25.16 2.12 14.40
CA ASP A 7 26.21 1.27 14.93
C ASP A 7 26.83 0.36 13.87
N MET A 8 27.95 -0.28 14.22
CA MET A 8 28.64 -1.18 13.29
C MET A 8 27.83 -2.45 12.99
N ALA A 9 26.91 -2.85 13.87
CA ALA A 9 26.02 -3.98 13.62
C ALA A 9 25.04 -3.66 12.48
N LEU A 10 24.42 -2.47 12.51
CA LEU A 10 23.52 -2.00 11.47
C LEU A 10 24.23 -1.80 10.14
N ILE A 11 25.42 -1.19 10.14
CA ILE A 11 26.20 -0.96 8.91
C ILE A 11 26.61 -2.30 8.25
N ASN A 12 26.93 -3.32 9.04
CA ASN A 12 27.30 -4.65 8.52
C ASN A 12 26.10 -5.59 8.29
N SER A 13 24.89 -5.14 8.60
CA SER A 13 23.67 -5.93 8.44
C SER A 13 23.46 -6.37 6.98
N ALA A 14 22.62 -7.39 6.79
CA ALA A 14 22.27 -7.86 5.45
C ALA A 14 21.57 -6.75 4.65
N ASP A 15 20.68 -5.98 5.29
CA ASP A 15 19.92 -4.91 4.65
C ASP A 15 20.82 -3.75 4.21
N ALA A 16 21.75 -3.32 5.06
CA ALA A 16 22.71 -2.28 4.69
C ALA A 16 23.59 -2.70 3.50
N ARG A 17 24.08 -3.96 3.51
CA ARG A 17 24.82 -4.52 2.36
C ARG A 17 23.95 -4.67 1.11
N GLN A 18 22.65 -4.90 1.25
CA GLN A 18 21.73 -4.97 0.12
C GLN A 18 21.49 -3.59 -0.48
N LEU A 19 21.34 -2.55 0.36
CA LEU A 19 21.21 -1.16 -0.07
C LEU A 19 22.48 -0.66 -0.78
N ASP A 20 23.66 -0.99 -0.23
CA ASP A 20 24.95 -0.60 -0.79
C ASP A 20 25.17 -1.14 -2.22
N ARG A 21 24.66 -2.33 -2.54
CA ARG A 21 24.71 -2.87 -3.92
C ARG A 21 24.03 -1.98 -4.95
N TYR A 22 23.06 -1.16 -4.55
CA TYR A 22 22.41 -0.21 -5.45
C TYR A 22 23.22 1.07 -5.63
N ALA A 23 24.18 1.38 -4.74
CA ALA A 23 24.92 2.63 -4.74
C ALA A 23 25.68 2.86 -6.06
N GLN A 24 26.37 1.83 -6.56
CA GLN A 24 27.11 1.93 -7.83
C GLN A 24 26.18 2.29 -9.00
N ARG A 25 25.09 1.53 -9.17
CA ARG A 25 24.11 1.76 -10.24
C ARG A 25 23.41 3.11 -10.11
N LEU A 26 23.10 3.55 -8.89
CA LEU A 26 22.48 4.84 -8.65
C LEU A 26 23.46 5.98 -8.93
N SER A 27 24.74 5.82 -8.59
CA SER A 27 25.78 6.80 -8.90
C SER A 27 25.93 7.00 -10.41
N GLU A 28 25.91 5.94 -11.21
CA GLU A 28 25.98 6.04 -12.69
C GLU A 28 24.92 6.97 -13.29
N ILE A 29 23.76 7.10 -12.65
CA ILE A 29 22.60 7.84 -13.17
C ILE A 29 22.44 9.20 -12.45
N TYR A 30 22.73 9.25 -11.15
CA TYR A 30 22.40 10.37 -10.27
C TYR A 30 23.63 11.09 -9.69
N GLU A 31 24.85 10.75 -10.13
CA GLU A 31 26.07 11.49 -9.77
C GLU A 31 25.94 12.99 -10.12
N MET A 32 25.33 13.29 -11.26
CA MET A 32 24.81 14.62 -11.57
C MET A 32 23.29 14.57 -11.61
N PRO A 33 22.55 15.53 -11.00
CA PRO A 33 21.09 15.54 -11.03
C PRO A 33 20.54 15.53 -12.47
N PRO A 34 19.90 14.44 -12.93
CA PRO A 34 19.32 14.40 -14.27
C PRO A 34 18.11 15.34 -14.37
N VAL A 35 17.76 15.71 -15.60
CA VAL A 35 16.59 16.54 -15.88
C VAL A 35 15.51 15.70 -16.53
N LEU A 36 14.36 15.59 -15.89
CA LEU A 36 13.17 14.98 -16.46
C LEU A 36 12.50 15.99 -17.40
N ARG A 37 12.42 15.66 -18.69
CA ARG A 37 11.76 16.48 -19.71
C ARG A 37 10.47 15.80 -20.16
N ARG A 38 9.35 16.53 -20.09
CA ARG A 38 8.04 16.08 -20.55
C ARG A 38 7.28 17.23 -21.22
N LYS A 39 7.09 17.13 -22.53
CA LYS A 39 6.48 18.21 -23.35
C LYS A 39 7.19 19.54 -23.05
N ASP A 40 6.46 20.50 -22.49
CA ASP A 40 6.95 21.85 -22.18
C ASP A 40 7.45 22.02 -20.74
N VAL A 41 7.44 20.95 -19.93
CA VAL A 41 7.89 20.97 -18.52
C VAL A 41 9.24 20.26 -18.39
N SER A 42 10.17 20.92 -17.70
CA SER A 42 11.50 20.41 -17.39
C SER A 42 11.76 20.57 -15.89
N GLU A 43 12.09 19.48 -15.21
CA GLU A 43 12.38 19.49 -13.78
C GLU A 43 13.66 18.70 -13.47
N THR A 44 14.48 19.22 -12.56
CA THR A 44 15.69 18.52 -12.11
C THR A 44 15.32 17.51 -11.03
N VAL A 45 15.85 16.31 -11.15
CA VAL A 45 15.54 15.18 -10.27
C VAL A 45 16.78 14.83 -9.45
N SER A 46 16.67 14.87 -8.13
CA SER A 46 17.81 14.64 -7.21
C SER A 46 18.11 13.17 -6.93
N GLY A 47 17.29 12.24 -7.42
CA GLY A 47 17.43 10.82 -7.13
C GLY A 47 16.24 9.98 -7.60
N PRO A 48 16.29 8.66 -7.41
CA PRO A 48 15.24 7.73 -7.85
C PRO A 48 13.88 8.00 -7.19
N LEU A 49 13.86 8.37 -5.90
CA LEU A 49 12.61 8.72 -5.20
C LEU A 49 11.99 10.01 -5.74
N ALA A 50 12.82 11.02 -6.04
CA ALA A 50 12.34 12.25 -6.66
C ALA A 50 11.76 11.97 -8.05
N LEU A 51 12.39 11.08 -8.83
CA LEU A 51 11.88 10.64 -10.12
C LEU A 51 10.51 9.99 -9.98
N LEU A 52 10.40 9.01 -9.07
CA LEU A 52 9.16 8.27 -8.83
C LEU A 52 8.02 9.22 -8.42
N ASN A 53 8.31 10.15 -7.51
CA ASN A 53 7.34 11.15 -7.07
C ASN A 53 6.89 12.07 -8.21
N ALA A 54 7.82 12.56 -9.03
CA ALA A 54 7.51 13.38 -10.20
C ALA A 54 6.61 12.65 -11.21
N VAL A 55 6.92 11.38 -11.50
CA VAL A 55 6.13 10.52 -12.38
C VAL A 55 4.73 10.30 -11.81
N PHE A 56 4.60 9.96 -10.52
CA PHE A 56 3.29 9.76 -9.89
C PHE A 56 2.48 11.04 -9.73
N ALA A 57 3.10 12.17 -9.42
CA ALA A 57 2.43 13.46 -9.36
C ALA A 57 1.86 13.84 -10.72
N THR A 58 2.65 13.59 -11.78
CA THR A 58 2.21 13.77 -13.16
C THR A 58 1.05 12.85 -13.53
N GLY A 59 1.18 11.55 -13.23
CA GLY A 59 0.14 10.56 -13.57
C GLY A 59 -1.18 10.83 -12.85
N ARG A 60 -1.13 11.33 -11.62
CA ARG A 60 -2.32 11.71 -10.84
C ARG A 60 -2.97 13.03 -11.26
N LYS A 61 -2.27 13.87 -12.03
CA LYS A 61 -2.78 15.20 -12.39
C LYS A 61 -4.01 15.07 -13.30
N GLY A 62 -5.15 15.57 -12.82
CA GLY A 62 -6.43 15.53 -13.54
C GLY A 62 -7.22 14.25 -13.37
N LEU A 63 -6.73 13.28 -12.57
CA LEU A 63 -7.50 12.11 -12.19
C LEU A 63 -8.28 12.38 -10.91
N THR A 64 -9.58 12.05 -10.93
CA THR A 64 -10.40 11.95 -9.72
C THR A 64 -10.53 10.49 -9.35
N MET A 65 -10.09 10.14 -8.15
CA MET A 65 -10.22 8.78 -7.62
C MET A 65 -11.41 8.73 -6.67
N GLN A 66 -12.31 7.78 -6.91
CA GLN A 66 -13.41 7.47 -6.00
C GLN A 66 -13.24 6.03 -5.52
N ARG A 67 -13.25 5.84 -4.20
CA ARG A 67 -13.21 4.53 -3.57
C ARG A 67 -14.60 4.24 -3.02
N TYR A 68 -15.24 3.21 -3.54
CA TYR A 68 -16.53 2.72 -3.03
C TYR A 68 -16.31 2.00 -1.70
N LYS A 69 -16.89 2.51 -0.60
CA LYS A 69 -16.79 1.87 0.73
C LYS A 69 -17.98 0.96 1.01
N GLY A 70 -19.11 1.17 0.31
CA GLY A 70 -20.26 0.27 0.30
C GLY A 70 -20.89 0.12 -1.08
N LEU A 71 -21.64 -0.96 -1.27
CA LEU A 71 -22.35 -1.23 -2.53
C LEU A 71 -23.38 -0.14 -2.88
N GLY A 72 -23.96 0.52 -1.87
CA GLY A 72 -24.94 1.61 -2.06
C GLY A 72 -24.36 2.93 -2.55
N GLU A 73 -23.02 3.06 -2.63
CA GLU A 73 -22.36 4.22 -3.25
C GLU A 73 -22.31 4.11 -4.79
N MET A 74 -22.63 2.94 -5.33
CA MET A 74 -22.70 2.67 -6.76
C MET A 74 -24.15 2.81 -7.25
N ASN A 75 -24.32 3.31 -8.48
CA ASN A 75 -25.62 3.22 -9.14
C ASN A 75 -25.88 1.80 -9.67
N ALA A 76 -27.12 1.51 -10.08
CA ALA A 76 -27.51 0.16 -10.49
C ALA A 76 -26.74 -0.37 -11.71
N GLU A 77 -26.45 0.50 -12.69
CA GLU A 77 -25.69 0.15 -13.90
C GLU A 77 -24.24 -0.20 -13.56
N GLN A 78 -23.57 0.62 -12.75
CA GLN A 78 -22.20 0.35 -12.28
C GLN A 78 -22.12 -0.95 -11.50
N LEU A 79 -23.06 -1.21 -10.59
CA LEU A 79 -23.07 -2.46 -9.82
C LEU A 79 -23.24 -3.68 -10.74
N TRP A 80 -24.10 -3.58 -11.74
CA TRP A 80 -24.28 -4.65 -12.72
C TRP A 80 -23.00 -4.92 -13.51
N GLU A 81 -22.45 -3.90 -14.15
CA GLU A 81 -21.27 -3.99 -15.03
C GLU A 81 -20.01 -4.44 -14.29
N THR A 82 -19.84 -4.05 -13.03
CA THR A 82 -18.62 -4.35 -12.26
C THR A 82 -18.71 -5.64 -11.46
N THR A 83 -19.90 -5.97 -10.93
CA THR A 83 -20.03 -7.00 -9.89
C THR A 83 -20.93 -8.17 -10.29
N LEU A 84 -21.97 -7.95 -11.11
CA LEU A 84 -23.00 -8.97 -11.38
C LEU A 84 -22.89 -9.62 -12.77
N ASP A 85 -22.35 -8.91 -13.77
CA ASP A 85 -22.17 -9.42 -15.13
C ASP A 85 -21.30 -10.70 -15.13
N PRO A 86 -21.82 -11.86 -15.58
CA PRO A 86 -21.06 -13.11 -15.67
C PRO A 86 -19.75 -13.03 -16.47
N ASN A 87 -19.63 -12.07 -17.39
CA ASN A 87 -18.45 -11.91 -18.24
C ASN A 87 -17.31 -11.13 -17.55
N VAL A 88 -17.63 -10.32 -16.55
CA VAL A 88 -16.68 -9.40 -15.89
C VAL A 88 -16.52 -9.68 -14.40
N ARG A 89 -17.52 -10.30 -13.76
CA ARG A 89 -17.52 -10.54 -12.33
C ARG A 89 -16.37 -11.45 -11.88
N SER A 90 -15.81 -11.11 -10.73
CA SER A 90 -14.86 -11.96 -10.01
C SER A 90 -15.58 -12.60 -8.83
N LEU A 91 -15.67 -13.93 -8.83
CA LEU A 91 -16.28 -14.70 -7.73
C LEU A 91 -15.20 -15.35 -6.87
N LEU A 92 -15.38 -15.30 -5.55
CA LEU A 92 -14.58 -16.05 -4.60
C LEU A 92 -15.38 -17.26 -4.11
N GLN A 93 -14.80 -18.46 -4.21
CA GLN A 93 -15.42 -19.68 -3.69
C GLN A 93 -15.04 -19.91 -2.23
N VAL A 94 -16.05 -19.96 -1.36
CA VAL A 94 -15.87 -20.25 0.07
C VAL A 94 -15.65 -21.75 0.29
N LYS A 95 -14.64 -22.09 1.10
CA LYS A 95 -14.34 -23.46 1.55
C LYS A 95 -14.76 -23.65 3.01
N VAL A 96 -14.83 -24.91 3.45
CA VAL A 96 -15.20 -25.26 4.83
C VAL A 96 -14.29 -24.59 5.86
N ASN A 97 -12.97 -24.55 5.60
CA ASN A 97 -12.01 -23.91 6.50
C ASN A 97 -12.32 -22.41 6.68
N ASP A 98 -12.70 -21.71 5.61
CA ASP A 98 -13.03 -20.29 5.69
C ASP A 98 -14.26 -20.03 6.60
N ALA A 99 -15.21 -20.98 6.63
CA ALA A 99 -16.36 -20.90 7.52
C ALA A 99 -15.96 -21.12 8.99
N THR A 100 -15.05 -22.05 9.27
CA THR A 100 -14.50 -22.26 10.63
C THR A 100 -13.70 -21.05 11.10
N ASP A 101 -12.88 -20.47 10.23
CA ASP A 101 -12.12 -19.26 10.54
C ASP A 101 -13.03 -18.06 10.82
N ALA A 102 -14.11 -17.92 10.03
CA ALA A 102 -15.12 -16.88 10.24
C ALA A 102 -15.87 -17.04 11.59
N ASP A 103 -16.22 -18.27 11.97
CA ASP A 103 -16.91 -18.55 13.25
C ASP A 103 -16.00 -18.28 14.47
N SER A 104 -14.73 -18.67 14.37
CA SER A 104 -13.69 -18.35 15.36
C SER A 104 -13.51 -16.83 15.50
N LEU A 105 -13.41 -16.11 14.38
CA LEU A 105 -13.29 -14.66 14.36
C LEU A 105 -14.53 -13.99 14.98
N PHE A 106 -15.73 -14.45 14.62
CA PHE A 106 -16.97 -13.98 15.18
C PHE A 106 -17.01 -14.18 16.70
N SER A 107 -16.69 -15.38 17.17
CA SER A 107 -16.64 -15.70 18.60
C SER A 107 -15.62 -14.84 19.35
N ARG A 108 -14.46 -14.57 18.77
CA ARG A 108 -13.42 -13.72 19.36
C ARG A 108 -13.83 -12.24 19.42
N LEU A 109 -14.52 -11.74 18.39
CA LEU A 109 -14.90 -10.32 18.30
C LEU A 109 -16.23 -9.99 18.98
N MET A 110 -17.17 -10.92 18.97
CA MET A 110 -18.55 -10.73 19.44
C MET A 110 -18.88 -11.55 20.69
N GLY A 111 -18.00 -12.43 21.16
CA GLY A 111 -18.17 -13.18 22.40
C GLY A 111 -18.00 -12.32 23.65
N ASP A 112 -18.36 -12.85 24.81
CA ASP A 112 -18.44 -12.09 26.07
C ASP A 112 -17.06 -11.77 26.68
N GLU A 113 -16.01 -12.47 26.25
CA GLU A 113 -14.66 -12.27 26.77
C GLU A 113 -13.98 -11.04 26.17
N VAL A 114 -13.62 -10.09 27.04
CA VAL A 114 -13.06 -8.79 26.63
C VAL A 114 -11.56 -8.90 26.26
N GLU A 115 -10.79 -9.75 26.95
CA GLU A 115 -9.34 -9.85 26.75
C GLU A 115 -8.95 -10.34 25.34
N PRO A 116 -9.52 -11.45 24.83
CA PRO A 116 -9.17 -11.96 23.49
C PRO A 116 -9.53 -10.98 22.36
N ARG A 117 -10.61 -10.20 22.57
CA ARG A 117 -11.04 -9.13 21.66
C ARG A 117 -10.04 -7.97 21.65
N ARG A 118 -9.55 -7.55 22.83
CA ARG A 118 -8.61 -6.44 22.95
C ARG A 118 -7.27 -6.77 22.28
N GLU A 119 -6.73 -7.95 22.54
CA GLU A 119 -5.50 -8.42 21.91
C GLU A 119 -5.64 -8.45 20.38
N PHE A 120 -6.76 -8.97 19.87
CA PHE A 120 -7.01 -9.00 18.42
C PHE A 120 -6.97 -7.61 17.79
N ILE A 121 -7.63 -6.63 18.40
CA ILE A 121 -7.66 -5.25 17.89
C ILE A 121 -6.27 -4.64 17.92
N GLN A 122 -5.49 -4.85 18.99
CA GLN A 122 -4.14 -4.30 19.12
C GLN A 122 -3.17 -4.91 18.09
N ASP A 123 -3.18 -6.23 17.94
CA ASP A 123 -2.31 -6.94 16.99
C ASP A 123 -2.59 -6.53 15.54
N ASN A 124 -3.86 -6.26 15.21
CA ASN A 124 -4.28 -5.91 13.85
C ASN A 124 -4.37 -4.40 13.61
N ALA A 125 -4.15 -3.55 14.61
CA ALA A 125 -4.30 -2.10 14.50
C ALA A 125 -3.38 -1.50 13.43
N LEU A 126 -2.16 -2.02 13.29
CA LEU A 126 -1.18 -1.55 12.31
C LEU A 126 -1.41 -2.12 10.90
N SER A 127 -2.18 -3.21 10.79
CA SER A 127 -2.56 -3.83 9.51
C SER A 127 -3.66 -3.04 8.79
N VAL A 128 -4.37 -2.18 9.52
CA VAL A 128 -5.42 -1.32 8.99
C VAL A 128 -4.81 -0.01 8.48
N ALA A 129 -4.38 -0.01 7.23
CA ALA A 129 -3.83 1.20 6.60
C ALA A 129 -4.90 2.16 6.03
N ASN A 130 -6.15 1.71 5.85
CA ASN A 130 -7.08 2.36 4.92
C ASN A 130 -8.53 2.45 5.45
N LEU A 131 -8.76 2.81 6.72
CA LEU A 131 -10.11 2.95 7.27
C LEU A 131 -10.77 4.31 6.92
N ASP A 132 -10.04 5.42 7.05
CA ASP A 132 -10.62 6.79 6.94
C ASP A 132 -9.79 7.75 6.07
N ILE A 133 -9.71 7.48 4.76
CA ILE A 133 -9.37 8.49 3.73
C ILE A 133 -10.46 8.47 2.66
#